data_AF-A0A4Q9G0B6-F1
#
_entry.id   AF-A0A4Q9G0B6-F1
#
_cell.length_a   1.000
_cell.length_b   1.000
_cell.length_c   1.000
_cell.angle_alpha   90.00
_cell.angle_beta   90.00
_cell.angle_gamma   90.00
#
_symmetry.space_group_name_H-M   'P 1'
#
loop_
_entity.id
_entity.type
_entity.pdbx_description
1 polymer ?
#
loop_
_entity_poly.entity_id
_entity_poly.type
_entity_poly.pdbx_seq_one_letter_code
_entity_poly.pdbx_strand_id
1 'polypeptide(L)'
;MKMDEIFEPICSECIHDDFLRDRILQLEARAECLNCGKENSSIELDTLVNEIAQILIDTVEIGDLVDIWDMDRDRISHTEQHGDPLSYFIGEILRVEDDDDPIIEYVLERLVNQSPGDEGFFDAEAYTRKNHLPFEVQENWIELRNGLMHKSRFFNHKAREFLEWLFEGIDSYHVVGFGPGVVRMLNPVDCKPIFRARDCTPPKDYSTDILANPSGQLAAPPKELAPAGRMSPAGVPVFYGAFERRTCIAELRPPVGGKVISGQFRLTREIRVLDFTALEDAYERV
;
A
#
# COMPACT_ATOMS: atom_id res chain seq x y z
N MET A 1 -38.46 37.34 8.81
CA MET A 1 -37.21 37.54 8.05
C MET A 1 -36.75 36.15 7.69
N LYS A 2 -36.84 35.76 6.41
CA LYS A 2 -36.22 34.51 5.96
C LYS A 2 -34.71 34.75 6.06
N MET A 3 -34.02 33.95 6.86
CA MET A 3 -32.56 33.89 6.82
C MET A 3 -32.27 33.33 5.43
N ASP A 4 -31.70 34.12 4.53
CA ASP A 4 -31.20 33.59 3.27
C ASP A 4 -30.09 32.60 3.65
N GLU A 5 -30.27 31.31 3.34
CA GLU A 5 -29.21 30.31 3.45
C GLU A 5 -28.05 30.78 2.59
N ILE A 6 -26.96 31.19 3.22
CA ILE A 6 -25.74 31.59 2.53
C ILE A 6 -25.18 30.30 1.95
N PHE A 7 -25.28 30.15 0.63
CA PHE A 7 -24.67 29.04 -0.07
C PHE A 7 -23.16 29.28 -0.09
N GLU A 8 -22.40 28.41 0.58
CA GLU A 8 -20.94 28.49 0.76
C GLU A 8 -20.25 27.42 -0.10
N PRO A 9 -20.05 27.65 -1.42
CA PRO A 9 -19.47 26.64 -2.30
C PRO A 9 -17.93 26.66 -2.29
N ILE A 10 -17.32 25.48 -2.38
CA ILE A 10 -15.86 25.29 -2.56
C ILE A 10 -15.61 24.62 -3.90
N CYS A 11 -14.69 25.18 -4.70
CA CYS A 11 -14.42 24.68 -6.04
C CYS A 11 -13.36 23.57 -6.10
N SER A 12 -13.42 22.80 -7.19
CA SER A 12 -12.48 21.73 -7.52
C SER A 12 -11.01 22.17 -7.63
N GLU A 13 -10.74 23.45 -7.91
CA GLU A 13 -9.36 23.97 -8.03
C GLU A 13 -8.73 24.29 -6.66
N CYS A 14 -9.54 24.47 -5.61
CA CYS A 14 -9.04 24.70 -4.25
C CYS A 14 -8.77 23.39 -3.49
N ILE A 15 -9.11 22.24 -4.09
CA ILE A 15 -8.92 20.92 -3.51
C ILE A 15 -7.95 20.18 -4.43
N HIS A 16 -6.76 19.90 -3.93
CA HIS A 16 -5.70 19.29 -4.73
C HIS A 16 -5.68 17.76 -4.61
N ASP A 17 -6.54 17.17 -3.76
CA ASP A 17 -6.78 15.73 -3.79
C ASP A 17 -7.51 15.32 -5.07
N ASP A 18 -6.94 14.35 -5.78
CA ASP A 18 -7.43 13.92 -7.08
C ASP A 18 -8.83 13.28 -7.00
N PHE A 19 -9.13 12.54 -5.93
CA PHE A 19 -10.41 11.85 -5.77
C PHE A 19 -11.53 12.84 -5.46
N LEU A 20 -11.31 13.74 -4.49
CA LEU A 20 -12.28 14.78 -4.15
C LEU A 20 -12.48 15.74 -5.34
N ARG A 21 -11.43 16.09 -6.08
CA ARG A 21 -11.54 16.92 -7.29
C ARG A 21 -12.40 16.26 -8.35
N ASP A 22 -12.14 15.00 -8.68
CA ASP A 22 -12.92 14.25 -9.68
C ASP A 22 -14.38 14.09 -9.24
N ARG A 23 -14.62 13.91 -7.93
CA ARG A 23 -15.96 13.84 -7.35
C ARG A 23 -16.74 15.15 -7.54
N ILE A 24 -16.10 16.30 -7.30
CA ILE A 24 -16.72 17.62 -7.49
C ILE A 24 -17.02 17.89 -8.96
N LEU A 25 -16.13 17.50 -9.86
CA LEU A 25 -16.33 17.64 -11.30
C LEU A 25 -17.57 16.86 -11.80
N GLN A 26 -17.90 15.72 -11.16
CA GLN A 26 -19.08 14.92 -11.50
C GLN A 26 -20.42 15.52 -11.06
N LEU A 27 -20.43 16.46 -10.10
CA LEU A 27 -21.67 17.10 -9.63
C LEU A 27 -22.25 18.09 -10.66
N GLU A 28 -21.45 18.51 -11.65
CA GLU A 28 -21.81 19.48 -12.70
C GLU A 28 -22.38 20.83 -12.20
N ALA A 29 -22.27 21.11 -10.90
CA ALA A 29 -22.72 22.35 -10.27
C ALA A 29 -21.61 23.39 -10.33
N ARG A 30 -21.87 24.57 -10.90
CA ARG A 30 -20.92 25.68 -10.95
C ARG A 30 -21.38 26.82 -10.05
N ALA A 31 -20.46 27.32 -9.23
CA ALA A 31 -20.71 28.44 -8.33
C ALA A 31 -19.41 29.20 -8.05
N GLU A 32 -19.53 30.45 -7.59
CA GLU A 32 -18.41 31.29 -7.17
C GLU A 32 -17.82 30.76 -5.87
N CYS A 33 -16.59 30.24 -5.92
CA CYS A 33 -15.91 29.63 -4.78
C CYS A 33 -15.70 30.62 -3.62
N LEU A 34 -16.06 30.21 -2.40
CA LEU A 34 -15.80 30.96 -1.17
C LEU A 34 -14.31 31.20 -0.93
N ASN A 35 -13.44 30.24 -1.29
CA ASN A 35 -12.00 30.35 -1.06
C ASN A 35 -11.29 31.24 -2.10
N CYS A 36 -11.47 30.97 -3.40
CA CYS A 36 -10.71 31.65 -4.46
C CYS A 36 -11.49 32.71 -5.25
N GLY A 37 -12.80 32.86 -5.02
CA GLY A 37 -13.66 33.81 -5.73
C GLY A 37 -13.87 33.52 -7.22
N LYS A 38 -13.48 32.34 -7.72
CA LYS A 38 -13.62 31.95 -9.13
C LYS A 38 -14.85 31.06 -9.34
N GLU A 39 -15.46 31.18 -10.51
CA GLU A 39 -16.61 30.37 -10.91
C GLU A 39 -16.18 29.05 -11.57
N ASN A 40 -16.21 27.99 -10.79
CA ASN A 40 -15.79 26.65 -11.19
C ASN A 40 -16.80 25.60 -10.73
N SER A 41 -16.57 24.33 -11.08
CA SER A 41 -17.35 23.24 -10.50
C SER A 41 -17.10 23.19 -9.00
N SER A 42 -18.18 23.23 -8.23
CA SER A 42 -18.12 23.46 -6.78
C SER A 42 -19.07 22.56 -6.02
N ILE A 43 -18.69 22.24 -4.78
CA ILE A 43 -19.46 21.50 -3.80
C ILE A 43 -19.84 22.44 -2.65
N GLU A 44 -20.98 22.19 -2.00
CA GLU A 44 -21.35 22.92 -0.79
C GLU A 44 -20.40 22.58 0.36
N LEU A 45 -19.94 23.58 1.10
CA LEU A 45 -19.00 23.43 2.22
C LEU A 45 -19.51 22.40 3.24
N ASP A 46 -20.80 22.42 3.57
CA ASP A 46 -21.38 21.43 4.49
C ASP A 46 -21.28 19.99 3.99
N THR A 47 -21.46 19.77 2.68
CA THR A 47 -21.33 18.44 2.10
C THR A 47 -19.86 17.99 2.16
N LEU A 48 -18.92 18.87 1.80
CA LEU A 48 -17.49 18.61 1.87
C LEU A 48 -17.05 18.30 3.32
N VAL A 49 -17.50 19.10 4.28
CA VAL A 49 -17.18 18.95 5.71
C VAL A 49 -17.68 17.61 6.24
N ASN A 50 -18.88 17.17 5.86
CA ASN A 50 -19.41 15.87 6.27
C ASN A 50 -18.57 14.69 5.72
N GLU A 51 -18.08 14.79 4.48
CA GLU A 51 -17.20 13.77 3.90
C GLU A 51 -15.85 13.73 4.63
N ILE A 52 -15.25 14.89 4.88
CA ILE A 52 -13.98 15.01 5.63
C ILE A 52 -14.14 14.51 7.07
N ALA A 53 -15.27 14.83 7.72
CA ALA A 53 -15.57 14.38 9.08
C ALA A 53 -15.54 12.85 9.18
N GLN A 54 -16.16 12.16 8.23
CA GLN A 54 -16.17 10.70 8.20
C GLN A 54 -14.76 10.12 8.04
N ILE A 55 -13.96 10.69 7.13
CA ILE A 55 -12.56 10.27 6.92
C ILE A 55 -11.75 10.47 8.21
N LEU A 56 -11.87 11.62 8.86
CA LEU A 56 -11.16 11.91 10.12
C LEU A 56 -11.59 10.93 11.22
N ILE A 57 -12.89 10.72 11.41
CA ILE A 57 -13.40 9.78 12.42
C ILE A 57 -12.87 8.37 12.17
N ASP A 58 -12.70 7.94 10.92
CA ASP A 58 -12.22 6.58 10.61
C ASP A 58 -10.71 6.45 10.74
N THR A 59 -9.93 7.52 10.51
CA THR A 59 -8.47 7.46 10.33
C THR A 59 -7.65 8.06 11.47
N VAL A 60 -8.22 8.94 12.29
CA VAL A 60 -7.52 9.57 13.42
C VAL A 60 -8.24 9.33 14.75
N GLU A 61 -7.49 9.40 15.84
CA GLU A 61 -7.99 9.32 17.20
C GLU A 61 -7.41 10.47 18.04
N ILE A 62 -8.11 10.78 19.12
CA ILE A 62 -7.68 11.81 20.08
C ILE A 62 -6.35 11.38 20.68
N GLY A 63 -5.35 12.27 20.65
CA GLY A 63 -4.01 11.99 21.15
C GLY A 63 -3.98 11.69 22.65
N ASP A 64 -3.07 10.82 23.07
CA ASP A 64 -2.87 10.50 24.48
C ASP A 64 -2.27 11.70 25.23
N LEU A 65 -2.67 11.89 26.49
CA LEU A 65 -2.04 12.85 27.39
C LEU A 65 -0.69 12.31 27.90
N VAL A 66 0.38 13.07 27.68
CA VAL A 66 1.75 12.69 28.05
C VAL A 66 2.35 13.73 28.97
N ASP A 67 2.92 13.29 30.10
CA ASP A 67 3.64 14.13 31.03
C ASP A 67 5.04 14.47 30.50
N ILE A 68 5.30 15.75 30.29
CA ILE A 68 6.61 16.26 29.85
C ILE A 68 7.47 16.53 31.08
N TRP A 69 8.63 15.87 31.18
CA TRP A 69 9.51 15.95 32.35
C TRP A 69 10.57 17.05 32.21
N ASP A 70 10.69 17.86 33.26
CA ASP A 70 11.83 18.76 33.44
C ASP A 70 12.98 17.96 34.08
N MET A 71 13.90 17.51 33.23
CA MET A 71 15.05 16.68 33.63
C MET A 71 15.99 17.40 34.61
N ASP A 72 16.05 18.73 34.58
CA ASP A 72 16.92 19.52 35.47
C ASP A 72 16.32 19.65 36.88
N ARG A 73 14.99 19.61 36.99
CA ARG A 73 14.24 19.75 38.26
C ARG A 73 13.62 18.43 38.76
N ASP A 74 13.84 17.34 38.05
CA ASP A 74 13.34 15.98 38.33
C ASP A 74 11.84 15.97 38.68
N ARG A 75 11.03 16.66 37.87
CA ARG A 75 9.59 16.82 38.07
C ARG A 75 8.83 16.93 36.75
N ILE A 76 7.54 16.67 36.77
CA ILE A 76 6.64 16.96 35.64
C ILE A 76 6.59 18.47 35.44
N SER A 77 6.87 18.90 34.22
CA SER A 77 6.79 20.30 33.78
C SER A 77 5.33 20.68 33.52
N HIS A 78 4.68 19.92 32.63
CA HIS A 78 3.29 20.05 32.22
C HIS A 78 2.86 18.77 31.49
N THR A 79 1.57 18.60 31.28
CA THR A 79 1.00 17.52 30.47
C THR A 79 0.60 18.11 29.13
N GLU A 80 1.00 17.47 28.03
CA GLU A 80 0.60 17.87 26.67
C GLU A 80 -0.18 16.73 26.02
N GLN A 81 -1.13 17.09 25.14
CA GLN A 81 -1.76 16.11 24.28
C GLN A 81 -0.83 15.78 23.11
N HIS A 82 -0.44 14.51 22.98
CA HIS A 82 0.51 14.09 21.96
C HIS A 82 -0.17 13.95 20.59
N GLY A 83 0.36 14.60 19.57
CA GLY A 83 -0.10 14.45 18.19
C GLY A 83 0.02 15.77 17.42
N ASP A 84 -0.75 15.85 16.34
CA ASP A 84 -0.82 17.03 15.47
C ASP A 84 -2.22 17.67 15.57
N PRO A 85 -2.35 19.00 15.36
CA PRO A 85 -3.65 19.66 15.37
C PRO A 85 -4.53 19.19 14.21
N LEU A 86 -5.85 19.34 14.33
CA LEU A 86 -6.79 18.91 13.29
C LEU A 86 -6.54 19.58 11.92
N SER A 87 -6.06 20.82 11.92
CA SER A 87 -5.68 21.57 10.72
C SER A 87 -4.65 20.84 9.88
N TYR A 88 -3.69 20.15 10.51
CA TYR A 88 -2.68 19.34 9.82
C TYR A 88 -3.34 18.21 9.02
N PHE A 89 -4.26 17.46 9.64
CA PHE A 89 -4.95 16.35 8.97
C PHE A 89 -5.91 16.82 7.87
N ILE A 90 -6.60 17.95 8.09
CA ILE A 90 -7.45 18.58 7.06
C ILE A 90 -6.59 18.99 5.85
N GLY A 91 -5.44 19.63 6.09
CA GLY A 91 -4.50 20.01 5.05
C GLY A 91 -4.00 18.80 4.24
N GLU A 92 -3.68 17.70 4.94
CA GLU A 92 -3.26 16.44 4.31
C GLU A 92 -4.37 15.82 3.44
N ILE A 93 -5.63 15.80 3.93
CA ILE A 93 -6.79 15.26 3.20
C ILE A 93 -7.08 16.09 1.94
N LEU A 94 -7.01 17.42 2.05
CA LEU A 94 -7.27 18.33 0.93
C LEU A 94 -6.07 18.47 -0.02
N ARG A 95 -4.89 18.00 0.41
CA ARG A 95 -3.58 18.18 -0.26
C ARG A 95 -3.24 19.62 -0.59
N VAL A 96 -3.64 20.56 0.25
CA VAL A 96 -3.28 21.97 0.09
C VAL A 96 -1.78 22.15 0.27
N GLU A 97 -1.18 23.01 -0.56
CA GLU A 97 0.28 23.27 -0.53
C GLU A 97 0.67 24.30 0.52
N ASP A 98 -0.30 25.13 0.94
CA ASP A 98 -0.13 26.19 1.92
C ASP A 98 -0.89 25.81 3.20
N ASP A 99 -0.16 25.66 4.30
CA ASP A 99 -0.72 25.30 5.61
C ASP A 99 -1.62 26.43 6.17
N ASP A 100 -1.52 27.64 5.62
CA ASP A 100 -2.34 28.80 5.95
C ASP A 100 -3.50 29.04 4.93
N ASP A 101 -3.82 28.05 4.08
CA ASP A 101 -4.93 28.18 3.12
C ASP A 101 -6.29 28.37 3.86
N PRO A 102 -7.08 29.42 3.54
CA PRO A 102 -8.33 29.70 4.24
C PRO A 102 -9.35 28.54 4.21
N ILE A 103 -9.26 27.63 3.23
CA ILE A 103 -10.12 26.44 3.19
C ILE A 103 -9.98 25.57 4.45
N ILE A 104 -8.79 25.50 5.04
CA ILE A 104 -8.53 24.71 6.24
C ILE A 104 -9.34 25.31 7.41
N GLU A 105 -9.29 26.63 7.56
CA GLU A 105 -10.02 27.34 8.61
C GLU A 105 -11.54 27.21 8.41
N TYR A 106 -12.05 27.35 7.18
CA TYR A 106 -13.47 27.15 6.90
C TYR A 106 -13.97 25.74 7.26
N VAL A 107 -13.19 24.71 6.92
CA VAL A 107 -13.54 23.32 7.25
C VAL A 107 -13.46 23.11 8.77
N LEU A 108 -12.40 23.59 9.41
CA LEU A 108 -12.17 23.46 10.85
C LEU A 108 -13.30 24.12 11.66
N GLU A 109 -13.65 25.37 11.36
CA GLU A 109 -14.73 26.08 12.04
C GLU A 109 -16.06 25.33 11.90
N ARG A 110 -16.33 24.76 10.72
CA ARG A 110 -17.58 24.03 10.49
C ARG A 110 -17.62 22.70 11.21
N LEU A 111 -16.51 21.95 11.27
CA LEU A 111 -16.39 20.71 12.03
C LEU A 111 -16.65 20.93 13.53
N VAL A 112 -16.04 21.96 14.12
CA VAL A 112 -16.24 22.31 15.54
C VAL A 112 -17.69 22.71 15.80
N ASN A 113 -18.28 23.55 14.93
CA ASN A 113 -19.67 23.98 15.08
C ASN A 113 -20.71 22.86 14.90
N GLN A 114 -20.42 21.86 14.06
CA GLN A 114 -21.30 20.71 13.86
C GLN A 114 -21.26 19.71 15.04
N SER A 115 -20.28 19.82 15.96
CA SER A 115 -20.12 18.97 17.14
C SER A 115 -20.27 19.76 18.46
N PRO A 116 -21.50 20.09 18.91
CA PRO A 116 -21.71 21.02 20.03
C PRO A 116 -21.39 20.41 21.41
N GLY A 117 -20.24 20.76 22.02
CA GLY A 117 -19.84 20.67 23.46
C GLY A 117 -19.94 19.29 24.14
N ASP A 118 -19.13 18.87 25.12
CA ASP A 118 -18.20 19.51 26.08
C ASP A 118 -16.88 18.68 26.16
N GLU A 119 -16.59 17.88 25.12
CA GLU A 119 -15.38 17.10 24.81
C GLU A 119 -15.70 16.32 23.50
N GLY A 120 -16.06 17.06 22.43
CA GLY A 120 -16.39 16.47 21.13
C GLY A 120 -15.15 15.95 20.41
N PHE A 121 -15.28 14.96 19.52
CA PHE A 121 -14.13 14.40 18.80
C PHE A 121 -13.30 15.48 18.11
N PHE A 122 -13.92 16.51 17.52
CA PHE A 122 -13.24 17.60 16.81
C PHE A 122 -12.75 18.77 17.69
N ASP A 123 -12.91 18.69 19.01
CA ASP A 123 -12.56 19.75 19.98
C ASP A 123 -11.26 19.44 20.76
N ALA A 124 -10.59 18.34 20.44
CA ALA A 124 -9.32 17.98 21.07
C ALA A 124 -8.14 18.85 20.57
N GLU A 125 -7.12 19.03 21.41
CA GLU A 125 -5.94 19.85 21.07
C GLU A 125 -5.05 19.17 20.01
N ALA A 126 -4.94 17.85 20.09
CA ALA A 126 -4.10 17.06 19.18
C ALA A 126 -4.66 15.67 18.90
N TYR A 127 -4.33 15.14 17.72
CA TYR A 127 -4.78 13.86 17.20
C TYR A 127 -3.59 13.04 16.74
N THR A 128 -3.74 11.73 16.82
CA THR A 128 -2.81 10.75 16.26
C THR A 128 -3.52 9.92 15.20
N ARG A 129 -2.74 9.38 14.25
CA ARG A 129 -3.31 8.41 13.30
C ARG A 129 -3.73 7.17 14.06
N LYS A 130 -4.96 6.71 13.82
CA LYS A 130 -5.41 5.41 14.29
C LYS A 130 -4.47 4.37 13.77
N ASN A 131 -3.90 3.61 14.69
CA ASN A 131 -3.18 2.43 14.32
C ASN A 131 -4.22 1.35 13.98
N HIS A 132 -4.58 1.23 12.70
CA HIS A 132 -5.30 0.08 12.21
C HIS A 132 -4.37 -1.13 12.24
N LEU A 133 -4.02 -1.59 13.43
CA LEU A 133 -3.45 -2.91 13.65
C LEU A 133 -4.58 -3.89 13.34
N PRO A 134 -4.49 -4.67 12.26
CA PRO A 134 -5.49 -5.68 12.01
C PRO A 134 -5.21 -6.83 12.99
N PHE A 135 -5.65 -6.66 14.24
CA PHE A 135 -5.32 -7.57 15.36
C PHE A 135 -5.67 -9.01 15.02
N GLU A 136 -6.83 -9.21 14.39
CA GLU A 136 -7.26 -10.52 13.89
C GLU A 136 -6.29 -11.09 12.84
N VAL A 137 -5.74 -10.24 11.97
CA VAL A 137 -4.74 -10.65 10.96
C VAL A 137 -3.41 -10.96 11.62
N GLN A 138 -3.02 -10.21 12.67
CA GLN A 138 -1.82 -10.47 13.43
C GLN A 138 -1.91 -11.79 14.19
N GLU A 139 -3.04 -12.08 14.86
CA GLU A 139 -3.28 -13.37 15.51
C GLU A 139 -3.28 -14.51 14.50
N ASN A 140 -4.01 -14.37 13.39
CA ASN A 140 -4.06 -15.37 12.33
C ASN A 140 -2.69 -15.58 11.68
N TRP A 141 -1.88 -14.52 11.52
CA TRP A 141 -0.51 -14.59 11.03
C TRP A 141 0.42 -15.31 12.00
N ILE A 142 0.30 -15.04 13.31
CA ILE A 142 1.05 -15.77 14.35
C ILE A 142 0.66 -17.24 14.36
N GLU A 143 -0.63 -17.57 14.25
CA GLU A 143 -1.09 -18.95 14.13
C GLU A 143 -0.57 -19.63 12.86
N LEU A 144 -0.61 -18.95 11.72
CA LEU A 144 -0.05 -19.41 10.45
C LEU A 144 1.45 -19.71 10.61
N ARG A 145 2.21 -18.74 11.11
CA ARG A 145 3.66 -18.86 11.33
C ARG A 145 3.98 -20.04 12.24
N ASN A 146 3.30 -20.14 13.37
CA ASN A 146 3.47 -21.25 14.32
C ASN A 146 3.09 -22.59 13.68
N GLY A 147 2.02 -22.64 12.88
CA GLY A 147 1.61 -23.82 12.13
C GLY A 147 2.62 -24.24 11.05
N LEU A 148 3.23 -23.29 10.33
CA LEU A 148 4.25 -23.55 9.31
C LEU A 148 5.62 -23.95 9.89
N MET A 149 5.92 -23.48 11.11
CA MET A 149 7.16 -23.77 11.83
C MET A 149 7.09 -25.07 12.64
N HIS A 150 5.95 -25.37 13.27
CA HIS A 150 5.82 -26.45 14.25
C HIS A 150 4.84 -27.58 13.85
N LYS A 151 4.11 -27.45 12.72
CA LYS A 151 3.21 -28.50 12.18
C LYS A 151 3.55 -28.86 10.74
N SER A 152 2.96 -29.93 10.21
CA SER A 152 3.21 -30.39 8.83
C SER A 152 2.65 -29.39 7.81
N ARG A 153 3.55 -28.76 7.05
CA ARG A 153 3.26 -27.78 5.98
C ARG A 153 2.29 -28.24 4.89
N PHE A 154 2.19 -29.55 4.66
CA PHE A 154 1.38 -30.12 3.57
C PHE A 154 -0.12 -30.21 3.88
N PHE A 155 -0.53 -30.10 5.15
CA PHE A 155 -1.94 -30.24 5.57
C PHE A 155 -2.28 -29.32 6.76
N ASN A 156 -1.96 -28.04 6.66
CA ASN A 156 -2.44 -27.07 7.63
C ASN A 156 -3.76 -26.45 7.13
N HIS A 157 -4.89 -27.04 7.54
CA HIS A 157 -6.23 -26.55 7.17
C HIS A 157 -6.43 -25.08 7.53
N LYS A 158 -5.97 -24.67 8.71
CA LYS A 158 -6.00 -23.27 9.16
C LYS A 158 -5.17 -22.35 8.26
N ALA A 159 -4.00 -22.81 7.80
CA ALA A 159 -3.19 -22.04 6.86
C ALA A 159 -3.90 -21.85 5.52
N ARG A 160 -4.63 -22.88 5.07
CA ARG A 160 -5.42 -22.81 3.85
C ARG A 160 -6.56 -21.81 3.99
N GLU A 161 -7.36 -21.91 5.05
CA GLU A 161 -8.46 -20.96 5.33
C GLU A 161 -7.94 -19.52 5.40
N PHE A 162 -6.82 -19.31 6.08
CA PHE A 162 -6.20 -17.99 6.16
C PHE A 162 -5.73 -17.48 4.79
N LEU A 163 -5.11 -18.32 3.97
CA LEU A 163 -4.67 -17.91 2.62
C LEU A 163 -5.85 -17.70 1.67
N GLU A 164 -6.93 -18.48 1.81
CA GLU A 164 -8.17 -18.29 1.04
C GLU A 164 -8.83 -16.96 1.39
N TRP A 165 -8.92 -16.61 2.67
CA TRP A 165 -9.37 -15.31 3.14
C TRP A 165 -8.43 -14.17 2.71
N LEU A 166 -7.11 -14.33 2.86
CA LEU A 166 -6.12 -13.28 2.54
C LEU A 166 -6.10 -12.92 1.05
N PHE A 167 -6.29 -13.92 0.18
CA PHE A 167 -6.33 -13.72 -1.27
C PHE A 167 -7.76 -13.69 -1.81
N GLU A 168 -8.77 -13.60 -0.94
CA GLU A 168 -10.16 -13.44 -1.37
C GLU A 168 -10.29 -12.14 -2.17
N GLY A 169 -10.96 -12.21 -3.32
CA GLY A 169 -11.13 -11.04 -4.17
C GLY A 169 -9.87 -10.50 -4.84
N ILE A 170 -8.68 -11.11 -4.70
CA ILE A 170 -7.42 -10.57 -5.28
C ILE A 170 -7.49 -10.32 -6.80
N ASP A 171 -8.39 -11.02 -7.50
CA ASP A 171 -8.68 -10.85 -8.92
C ASP A 171 -9.43 -9.53 -9.24
N SER A 172 -10.14 -8.93 -8.28
CA SER A 172 -10.86 -7.65 -8.44
C SER A 172 -9.99 -6.42 -8.16
N TYR A 173 -8.75 -6.60 -7.73
CA TYR A 173 -7.83 -5.49 -7.44
C TYR A 173 -7.24 -4.91 -8.73
N HIS A 174 -7.35 -3.60 -8.85
CA HIS A 174 -6.88 -2.84 -10.01
C HIS A 174 -5.94 -1.72 -9.59
N VAL A 175 -5.04 -1.33 -10.51
CA VAL A 175 -4.18 -0.15 -10.34
C VAL A 175 -4.83 1.02 -11.07
N VAL A 176 -4.63 2.25 -10.59
CA VAL A 176 -5.22 3.46 -11.16
C VAL A 176 -4.82 3.58 -12.64
N GLY A 177 -5.82 3.72 -13.52
CA GLY A 177 -5.67 3.71 -14.99
C GLY A 177 -6.10 2.39 -15.65
N PHE A 178 -6.14 2.34 -16.98
CA PHE A 178 -6.48 1.12 -17.75
C PHE A 178 -5.33 0.08 -17.73
N GLY A 179 -4.71 -0.13 -16.58
CA GLY A 179 -3.64 -1.10 -16.38
C GLY A 179 -4.19 -2.52 -16.17
N PRO A 180 -3.42 -3.55 -16.53
CA PRO A 180 -3.76 -4.92 -16.15
C PRO A 180 -3.75 -5.04 -14.63
N GLY A 181 -4.79 -5.67 -14.06
CA GLY A 181 -4.95 -5.89 -12.62
C GLY A 181 -3.78 -6.66 -11.98
N VAL A 182 -3.90 -6.89 -10.67
CA VAL A 182 -2.83 -7.53 -9.87
C VAL A 182 -2.54 -8.96 -10.32
N VAL A 183 -3.57 -9.69 -10.72
CA VAL A 183 -3.44 -11.03 -11.29
C VAL A 183 -3.33 -10.93 -12.81
N ARG A 184 -2.22 -11.44 -13.37
CA ARG A 184 -1.91 -11.33 -14.80
C ARG A 184 -1.83 -12.71 -15.45
N MET A 185 -2.30 -12.78 -16.69
CA MET A 185 -2.13 -13.94 -17.55
C MET A 185 -0.97 -13.67 -18.51
N LEU A 186 0.11 -14.45 -18.37
CA LEU A 186 1.26 -14.34 -19.27
C LEU A 186 1.14 -15.38 -20.39
N ASN A 187 0.98 -14.87 -21.61
CA ASN A 187 0.86 -15.68 -22.81
C ASN A 187 2.22 -16.06 -23.42
N PRO A 188 2.39 -17.27 -23.98
CA PRO A 188 3.62 -17.68 -24.64
C PRO A 188 4.11 -16.77 -25.77
N VAL A 189 3.17 -16.10 -26.45
CA VAL A 189 3.44 -15.25 -27.62
C VAL A 189 4.00 -13.89 -27.19
N ASP A 190 3.42 -13.29 -26.16
CA ASP A 190 3.72 -11.91 -25.75
C ASP A 190 4.69 -11.83 -24.56
N CYS A 191 4.93 -12.95 -23.87
CA CYS A 191 5.81 -12.97 -22.72
C CYS A 191 7.27 -12.76 -23.13
N LYS A 192 7.91 -11.78 -22.49
CA LYS A 192 9.34 -11.52 -22.64
C LYS A 192 10.15 -12.77 -22.28
N PRO A 193 11.30 -13.02 -22.94
CA PRO A 193 12.16 -14.12 -22.57
C PRO A 193 12.54 -14.07 -21.09
N ILE A 194 12.49 -15.22 -20.44
CA ILE A 194 12.89 -15.36 -19.04
C ILE A 194 14.30 -15.93 -19.02
N PHE A 195 15.18 -15.31 -18.27
CA PHE A 195 16.55 -15.76 -18.10
C PHE A 195 16.72 -16.42 -16.75
N ARG A 196 17.63 -17.38 -16.69
CA ARG A 196 18.15 -17.91 -15.44
C ARG A 196 19.64 -18.14 -15.60
N ALA A 197 20.38 -17.92 -14.53
CA ALA A 197 21.81 -18.14 -14.50
C ALA A 197 22.21 -19.09 -13.37
N ARG A 198 23.36 -19.75 -13.54
CA ARG A 198 24.05 -20.51 -12.49
C ARG A 198 25.50 -20.07 -12.42
N ASP A 199 25.99 -19.89 -11.21
CA ASP A 199 27.40 -19.70 -10.95
C ASP A 199 28.15 -21.02 -11.21
N CYS A 200 29.20 -20.94 -12.01
CA CYS A 200 30.12 -22.03 -12.37
C CYS A 200 31.57 -21.63 -12.10
N THR A 201 31.77 -20.67 -11.19
CA THR A 201 33.11 -20.22 -10.78
C THR A 201 33.83 -21.38 -10.07
N PRO A 202 35.06 -21.76 -10.49
CA PRO A 202 35.85 -22.76 -9.80
C PRO A 202 35.98 -22.43 -8.30
N PRO A 203 35.88 -23.43 -7.40
CA PRO A 203 35.96 -24.87 -7.65
C PRO A 203 34.62 -25.56 -8.00
N LYS A 204 33.49 -24.84 -8.01
CA LYS A 204 32.15 -25.40 -8.29
C LYS A 204 31.78 -25.23 -9.76
N ASP A 205 32.55 -25.82 -10.67
CA ASP A 205 32.30 -25.70 -12.12
C ASP A 205 31.39 -26.82 -12.62
N TYR A 206 30.12 -26.48 -12.89
CA TYR A 206 29.12 -27.38 -13.50
C TYR A 206 28.94 -27.12 -15.01
N SER A 207 29.85 -26.39 -15.64
CA SER A 207 29.67 -25.93 -17.03
C SER A 207 29.55 -27.05 -18.04
N THR A 208 30.34 -28.11 -17.90
CA THR A 208 30.28 -29.27 -18.79
C THR A 208 28.91 -29.96 -18.71
N ASP A 209 28.39 -30.15 -17.51
CA ASP A 209 27.08 -30.78 -17.29
C ASP A 209 25.95 -29.91 -17.82
N ILE A 210 26.03 -28.59 -17.60
CA ILE A 210 25.05 -27.64 -18.12
C ILE A 210 25.07 -27.62 -19.65
N LEU A 211 26.25 -27.66 -20.28
CA LEU A 211 26.35 -27.68 -21.74
C LEU A 211 25.87 -29.01 -22.34
N ALA A 212 26.05 -30.12 -21.63
CA ALA A 212 25.57 -31.43 -22.05
C ALA A 212 24.05 -31.60 -21.89
N ASN A 213 23.45 -31.00 -20.86
CA ASN A 213 22.00 -31.03 -20.63
C ASN A 213 21.47 -29.68 -20.07
N PRO A 214 21.32 -28.65 -20.93
CA PRO A 214 20.93 -27.32 -20.48
C PRO A 214 19.55 -27.28 -19.83
N SER A 215 18.58 -28.01 -20.40
CA SER A 215 17.20 -28.01 -19.91
C SER A 215 17.07 -28.62 -18.51
N GLY A 216 17.74 -29.75 -18.25
CA GLY A 216 17.74 -30.36 -16.93
C GLY A 216 18.53 -29.57 -15.89
N GLN A 217 19.70 -29.06 -16.26
CA GLN A 217 20.59 -28.38 -15.32
C GLN A 217 20.16 -26.95 -15.02
N LEU A 218 19.52 -26.24 -15.96
CA LEU A 218 19.01 -24.88 -15.72
C LEU A 218 17.54 -24.86 -15.27
N ALA A 219 16.87 -26.00 -15.16
CA ALA A 219 15.54 -26.10 -14.55
C ALA A 219 15.58 -25.92 -13.02
N ALA A 220 14.40 -25.91 -12.39
CA ALA A 220 14.27 -26.01 -10.95
C ALA A 220 15.02 -27.26 -10.43
N PRO A 221 15.75 -27.15 -9.31
CA PRO A 221 16.46 -28.31 -8.75
C PRO A 221 15.48 -29.41 -8.35
N PRO A 222 15.88 -30.69 -8.38
CA PRO A 222 15.10 -31.78 -7.77
C PRO A 222 14.78 -31.45 -6.31
N LYS A 223 13.65 -31.96 -5.79
CA LYS A 223 13.18 -31.64 -4.44
C LYS A 223 14.22 -31.99 -3.36
N GLU A 224 15.01 -33.05 -3.56
CA GLU A 224 16.05 -33.50 -2.65
C GLU A 224 17.23 -32.51 -2.56
N LEU A 225 17.40 -31.69 -3.59
CA LEU A 225 18.53 -30.74 -3.75
C LEU A 225 18.07 -29.28 -3.77
N ALA A 226 16.78 -29.01 -3.57
CA ALA A 226 16.23 -27.67 -3.59
C ALA A 226 16.65 -26.90 -2.33
N PRO A 227 17.53 -25.88 -2.44
CA PRO A 227 17.92 -25.08 -1.30
C PRO A 227 16.79 -24.13 -0.90
N ALA A 228 16.88 -23.56 0.30
CA ALA A 228 16.04 -22.43 0.66
C ALA A 228 16.39 -21.21 -0.20
N GLY A 229 15.37 -20.55 -0.74
CA GLY A 229 15.44 -19.29 -1.46
C GLY A 229 14.60 -18.22 -0.77
N ARG A 230 14.56 -17.01 -1.33
CA ARG A 230 13.82 -15.87 -0.74
C ARG A 230 12.32 -16.15 -0.60
N MET A 231 11.75 -16.90 -1.55
CA MET A 231 10.31 -17.18 -1.63
C MET A 231 9.99 -18.68 -1.54
N SER A 232 10.98 -19.53 -1.23
CA SER A 232 10.79 -20.99 -1.22
C SER A 232 11.61 -21.65 -0.12
N PRO A 233 11.03 -22.52 0.72
CA PRO A 233 11.80 -23.26 1.69
C PRO A 233 12.65 -24.34 1.01
N ALA A 234 13.68 -24.84 1.72
CA ALA A 234 14.42 -26.01 1.28
C ALA A 234 13.47 -27.20 1.07
N GLY A 235 13.69 -27.97 0.01
CA GLY A 235 12.86 -29.12 -0.36
C GLY A 235 11.71 -28.82 -1.32
N VAL A 236 11.42 -27.54 -1.63
CA VAL A 236 10.37 -27.15 -2.58
C VAL A 236 11.01 -26.59 -3.86
N PRO A 237 10.97 -27.33 -4.98
CA PRO A 237 11.51 -26.86 -6.26
C PRO A 237 10.78 -25.62 -6.78
N VAL A 238 11.51 -24.53 -6.95
CA VAL A 238 11.04 -23.31 -7.59
C VAL A 238 12.00 -22.90 -8.71
N PHE A 239 11.43 -22.38 -9.80
CA PHE A 239 12.20 -21.78 -10.87
C PHE A 239 12.37 -20.29 -10.59
N TYR A 240 13.60 -19.85 -10.31
CA TYR A 240 13.95 -18.45 -10.19
C TYR A 240 14.54 -17.94 -11.50
N GLY A 241 13.96 -16.87 -12.04
CA GLY A 241 14.43 -16.22 -13.26
C GLY A 241 14.08 -14.75 -13.29
N ALA A 242 14.56 -14.04 -14.30
CA ALA A 242 14.29 -12.62 -14.50
C ALA A 242 14.07 -12.31 -16.00
N PHE A 243 13.38 -11.21 -16.31
CA PHE A 243 13.21 -10.76 -17.70
C PHE A 243 14.48 -10.19 -18.33
N GLU A 244 15.51 -9.93 -17.52
CA GLU A 244 16.81 -9.43 -17.97
C GLU A 244 17.93 -10.37 -17.54
N ARG A 245 18.76 -10.78 -18.50
CA ARG A 245 19.92 -11.64 -18.24
C ARG A 245 20.89 -11.01 -17.22
N ARG A 246 21.08 -9.69 -17.28
CA ARG A 246 21.99 -8.98 -16.37
C ARG A 246 21.52 -9.07 -14.93
N THR A 247 20.22 -8.97 -14.68
CA THR A 247 19.62 -9.15 -13.34
C THR A 247 19.92 -10.53 -12.77
N CYS A 248 19.82 -11.60 -13.59
CA CYS A 248 20.19 -12.95 -13.12
C CYS A 248 21.66 -13.04 -12.70
N ILE A 249 22.56 -12.38 -13.42
CA ILE A 249 24.00 -12.38 -13.08
C ILE A 249 24.23 -11.55 -11.81
N ALA A 250 23.56 -10.41 -11.67
CA ALA A 250 23.67 -9.55 -10.50
C ALA A 250 23.21 -10.25 -9.21
N GLU A 251 22.10 -11.00 -9.27
CA GLU A 251 21.60 -11.79 -8.12
C GLU A 251 22.59 -12.89 -7.68
N LEU A 252 23.36 -13.47 -8.60
CA LEU A 252 24.38 -14.48 -8.28
C LEU A 252 25.62 -13.90 -7.59
N ARG A 253 25.90 -12.60 -7.78
CA ARG A 253 27.07 -11.89 -7.24
C ARG A 253 28.40 -12.64 -7.50
N PRO A 254 28.71 -13.06 -8.74
CA PRO A 254 29.97 -13.75 -9.02
C PRO A 254 31.16 -12.80 -8.79
N PRO A 255 32.34 -13.33 -8.40
CA PRO A 255 33.54 -12.52 -8.28
C PRO A 255 34.02 -11.99 -9.64
N VAL A 256 34.90 -10.99 -9.63
CA VAL A 256 35.56 -10.51 -10.87
C VAL A 256 36.34 -11.66 -11.50
N GLY A 257 36.09 -11.93 -12.78
CA GLY A 257 36.64 -13.09 -13.48
C GLY A 257 35.92 -14.42 -13.20
N GLY A 258 34.82 -14.38 -12.42
CA GLY A 258 33.94 -15.52 -12.19
C GLY A 258 33.23 -15.98 -13.47
N LYS A 259 32.82 -17.25 -13.47
CA LYS A 259 32.21 -17.90 -14.63
C LYS A 259 30.74 -18.15 -14.36
N VAL A 260 29.87 -17.62 -15.21
CA VAL A 260 28.42 -17.77 -15.10
C VAL A 260 27.87 -18.31 -16.41
N ILE A 261 26.96 -19.27 -16.33
CA ILE A 261 26.19 -19.73 -17.49
C ILE A 261 24.75 -19.28 -17.33
N SER A 262 24.19 -18.69 -18.39
CA SER A 262 22.79 -18.29 -18.45
C SER A 262 22.04 -19.01 -19.55
N GLY A 263 20.81 -19.43 -19.27
CA GLY A 263 19.86 -19.95 -20.24
C GLY A 263 18.72 -18.96 -20.47
N GLN A 264 18.18 -18.99 -21.68
CA GLN A 264 16.97 -18.27 -22.06
C GLN A 264 15.82 -19.26 -22.17
N PHE A 265 14.70 -18.91 -21.55
CA PHE A 265 13.48 -19.70 -21.48
C PHE A 265 12.33 -18.91 -22.10
N ARG A 266 11.37 -19.66 -22.64
CA ARG A 266 10.07 -19.14 -23.07
C ARG A 266 8.99 -20.01 -22.47
N LEU A 267 7.84 -19.41 -22.22
CA LEU A 267 6.66 -20.14 -21.78
C LEU A 267 6.19 -21.07 -22.90
N THR A 268 5.74 -22.26 -22.54
CA THR A 268 5.14 -23.24 -23.46
C THR A 268 3.62 -23.26 -23.37
N ARG A 269 3.07 -22.63 -22.33
CA ARG A 269 1.64 -22.50 -22.06
C ARG A 269 1.40 -21.20 -21.32
N GLU A 270 0.16 -20.75 -21.33
CA GLU A 270 -0.27 -19.62 -20.51
C GLU A 270 -0.08 -19.93 -19.02
N ILE A 271 0.36 -18.93 -18.26
CA ILE A 271 0.50 -19.02 -16.81
C ILE A 271 -0.19 -17.83 -16.14
N ARG A 272 -0.78 -18.10 -14.98
CA ARG A 272 -1.33 -17.09 -14.08
C ARG A 272 -0.24 -16.66 -13.11
N VAL A 273 0.03 -15.37 -13.01
CA VAL A 273 1.03 -14.79 -12.11
C VAL A 273 0.40 -13.69 -11.26
N LEU A 274 0.91 -13.55 -10.03
CA LEU A 274 0.59 -12.42 -9.17
C LEU A 274 1.68 -11.36 -9.34
N ASP A 275 1.29 -10.13 -9.69
CA ASP A 275 2.21 -9.02 -9.86
C ASP A 275 2.30 -8.19 -8.58
N PHE A 276 3.35 -8.45 -7.79
CA PHE A 276 3.60 -7.71 -6.56
C PHE A 276 3.85 -6.21 -6.77
N THR A 277 4.34 -5.80 -7.95
CA THR A 277 4.53 -4.36 -8.22
C THR A 277 3.20 -3.66 -8.45
N ALA A 278 2.22 -4.35 -9.05
CA ALA A 278 0.87 -3.82 -9.18
C ALA A 278 0.11 -3.86 -7.84
N LEU A 279 0.38 -4.85 -6.99
CA LEU A 279 -0.26 -4.98 -5.68
C LEU A 279 0.06 -3.80 -4.74
N GLU A 280 1.26 -3.22 -4.83
CA GLU A 280 1.65 -2.07 -4.01
C GLU A 280 0.76 -0.83 -4.25
N ASP A 281 0.31 -0.65 -5.49
CA ASP A 281 -0.51 0.50 -5.91
C ASP A 281 -2.00 0.13 -6.10
N ALA A 282 -2.41 -1.08 -5.71
CA ALA A 282 -3.74 -1.61 -5.99
C ALA A 282 -4.79 -1.15 -4.97
N TYR A 283 -5.99 -0.90 -5.46
CA TYR A 283 -7.19 -0.67 -4.64
C TYR A 283 -8.30 -1.64 -5.01
N GLU A 284 -9.16 -1.93 -4.04
CA GLU A 284 -10.37 -2.71 -4.27
C GLU A 284 -11.41 -1.82 -4.96
N ARG A 285 -11.97 -2.31 -6.08
CA ARG A 285 -13.04 -1.62 -6.79
C ARG A 285 -14.36 -2.11 -6.21
N VAL A 286 -14.92 -1.38 -5.25
CA VAL A 286 -16.28 -1.61 -4.72
C VAL A 286 -17.32 -1.26 -5.77
#